data_AF-A0A350ANL5-F1
#
_entry.id   AF-A0A350ANL5-F1
#
_cell.length_a   1.000
_cell.length_b   1.000
_cell.length_c   1.000
_cell.angle_alpha   90.00
_cell.angle_beta   90.00
_cell.angle_gamma   90.00
#
_symmetry.space_group_name_H-M   'P 1'
#
loop_
_entity.id
_entity.type
_entity.pdbx_description
1 polymer ?
#
loop_
_entity_poly.entity_id
_entity_poly.type
_entity_poly.pdbx_seq_one_letter_code
_entity_poly.pdbx_strand_id
1 'polypeptide(L)'
;MAHTKKNNRIFLLISVVVLTVFVSMYSYSKAEPIDNLEDSEEDSETQKKIEELEKKARTYREIIEVKQKQQESLNNQISLMNANIYKVETEIEINKRKIEEFNAQISRKQVEIRDKEETILSQKKLLGDLLKIFYEYQQQNVLAILLSNETFEPFMSEKDKLAQTGSKIREILGSVKSLKQKMEEEKVELERNKNELTELHLDLSEKNSYLESNKSQKTVLLTQTQGEEARYQKLLERVEAQKLELLSIDELYATSGLSADDFDKPDKKYHASTAWFYLQQDPKWADTTIGNSKSLLKDYGCAIASVAMVFTKQGESITPKSLAKQPIFSWDLIAWPGEWESLSFSPYGSRHGNINWSAVDSEIKKGNPAIVYIGKSGGKGGHYVVVHNKDSKGRYVVHDPYFGPNLFLDTSRALVGAMGTKTATFMDQMIIYK
;
A
#
# COMPACT_ATOMS: atom_id res chain seq x y z
N MET A 1 -4.83 58.41 -7.80
CA MET A 1 -5.30 58.24 -6.40
C MET A 1 -6.83 58.18 -6.23
N ALA A 2 -7.63 58.05 -7.30
CA ALA A 2 -9.11 58.05 -7.22
C ALA A 2 -9.76 56.65 -7.26
N HIS A 3 -9.08 55.62 -7.75
CA HIS A 3 -9.67 54.27 -7.90
C HIS A 3 -9.71 53.44 -6.62
N THR A 4 -8.81 53.68 -5.65
CA THR A 4 -8.74 52.93 -4.39
C THR A 4 -9.81 53.33 -3.36
N LYS A 5 -10.38 54.54 -3.47
CA LYS A 5 -11.44 55.03 -2.55
C LYS A 5 -12.82 54.45 -2.86
N LYS A 6 -13.11 54.02 -4.09
CA LYS A 6 -14.42 53.52 -4.51
C LYS A 6 -14.67 52.08 -4.02
N ASN A 7 -13.63 51.24 -4.01
CA ASN A 7 -13.74 49.84 -3.59
C ASN A 7 -13.90 49.70 -2.07
N ASN A 8 -13.27 50.59 -1.29
CA ASN A 8 -13.43 50.58 0.18
C ASN A 8 -14.83 50.98 0.64
N ARG A 9 -15.57 51.81 -0.13
CA ARG A 9 -16.97 52.17 0.19
C ARG A 9 -17.94 51.03 -0.10
N ILE A 10 -17.68 50.22 -1.13
CA ILE A 10 -18.49 49.04 -1.47
C ILE A 10 -18.27 47.92 -0.44
N PHE A 11 -17.02 47.72 0.01
CA PHE A 11 -16.70 46.74 1.05
C PHE A 11 -17.32 47.10 2.42
N LEU A 12 -17.38 48.40 2.76
CA LEU A 12 -17.99 48.89 4.00
C LEU A 12 -19.53 48.78 3.98
N LEU A 13 -20.16 48.97 2.82
CA LEU A 13 -21.61 48.78 2.65
C LEU A 13 -22.02 47.29 2.73
N ILE A 14 -21.23 46.38 2.17
CA ILE A 14 -21.50 44.93 2.25
C ILE A 14 -21.30 44.40 3.68
N SER A 15 -20.28 44.90 4.40
CA SER A 15 -20.04 44.55 5.81
C SER A 15 -21.18 44.98 6.75
N VAL A 16 -21.84 46.11 6.48
CA VAL A 16 -22.97 46.60 7.30
C VAL A 16 -24.24 45.80 7.04
N VAL A 17 -24.48 45.38 5.80
CA VAL A 17 -25.64 44.53 5.44
C VAL A 17 -25.51 43.11 6.00
N VAL A 18 -24.30 42.54 6.04
CA VAL A 18 -24.06 41.22 6.65
C VAL A 18 -24.23 41.28 8.17
N LEU A 19 -23.88 42.39 8.82
CA LEU A 19 -24.02 42.57 10.27
C LEU A 19 -25.49 42.78 10.70
N THR A 20 -26.31 43.47 9.89
CA THR A 20 -27.74 43.67 10.20
C THR A 20 -28.59 42.42 9.98
N VAL A 21 -28.22 41.56 9.02
CA VAL A 21 -28.84 40.24 8.85
C VAL A 21 -28.47 39.29 10.00
N PHE A 22 -27.26 39.40 10.55
CA PHE A 22 -26.85 38.59 11.71
C PHE A 22 -27.56 39.01 13.01
N VAL A 23 -27.78 40.31 13.23
CA VAL A 23 -28.45 40.82 14.45
C VAL A 23 -29.97 40.56 14.42
N SER A 24 -30.60 40.55 13.25
CA SER A 24 -32.03 40.22 13.11
C SER A 24 -32.34 38.73 13.31
N MET A 25 -31.34 37.85 13.22
CA MET A 25 -31.49 36.42 13.49
C MET A 25 -31.39 36.05 14.99
N TYR A 26 -30.94 36.98 15.84
CA TYR A 26 -30.84 36.79 17.29
C TYR A 26 -32.08 37.23 18.09
N SER A 27 -33.11 37.80 17.44
CA SER A 27 -34.28 38.35 18.13
C SER A 27 -35.58 37.69 17.68
N TYR A 28 -35.68 36.37 17.87
CA TYR A 28 -36.96 35.68 18.06
C TYR A 28 -36.78 34.56 19.08
N SER A 29 -36.93 34.91 20.35
CA SER A 29 -37.27 33.96 21.42
C SER A 29 -38.34 34.62 22.26
N LYS A 30 -39.60 34.35 21.90
CA LYS A 30 -40.73 34.55 22.81
C LYS A 30 -40.73 33.35 23.77
N ALA A 31 -40.59 33.64 25.05
CA ALA A 31 -40.85 32.69 26.11
C ALA A 31 -42.35 32.63 26.40
N GLU A 32 -42.92 31.43 26.39
CA GLU A 32 -44.12 31.08 27.14
C GLU A 32 -43.69 30.17 28.30
N PRO A 33 -44.31 30.27 29.49
CA PRO A 33 -43.96 29.41 30.61
C PRO A 33 -44.68 28.07 30.44
N ILE A 34 -43.91 26.99 30.31
CA ILE A 34 -44.42 25.65 30.54
C ILE A 34 -43.74 25.13 31.80
N ASP A 35 -44.59 24.86 32.77
CA ASP A 35 -44.33 24.27 34.06
C ASP A 35 -43.78 22.84 33.92
N ASN A 36 -42.86 22.50 34.81
CA ASN A 36 -42.32 21.17 35.09
C ASN A 36 -41.72 20.33 33.93
N LEU A 37 -40.39 20.34 33.84
CA LEU A 37 -39.60 19.15 33.54
C LEU A 37 -38.33 19.17 34.40
N GLU A 38 -38.31 18.34 35.44
CA GLU A 38 -37.07 17.68 35.87
C GLU A 38 -36.64 16.82 34.68
N ASP A 39 -35.72 17.34 33.85
CA ASP A 39 -35.07 16.56 32.80
C ASP A 39 -33.55 16.65 32.98
N SER A 40 -32.94 15.50 32.80
CA SER A 40 -31.61 15.11 33.26
C SER A 40 -30.46 15.98 32.71
N GLU A 41 -29.46 16.27 33.55
CA GLU A 41 -28.19 16.85 33.10
C GLU A 41 -27.36 15.87 32.22
N GLU A 42 -27.75 14.59 32.16
CA GLU A 42 -27.03 13.50 31.48
C GLU A 42 -27.25 13.49 29.94
N ASP A 43 -28.44 13.87 29.45
CA ASP A 43 -28.77 13.95 28.01
C ASP A 43 -27.92 14.99 27.23
N SER A 44 -27.43 16.02 27.92
CA SER A 44 -26.60 17.09 27.35
C SER A 44 -25.19 16.63 26.98
N GLU A 45 -24.63 15.67 27.71
CA GLU A 45 -23.24 15.25 27.54
C GLU A 45 -23.08 14.21 26.42
N THR A 46 -24.01 13.26 26.34
CA THR A 46 -24.11 12.30 25.23
C THR A 46 -24.28 13.00 23.89
N GLN A 47 -25.21 13.96 23.80
CA GLN A 47 -25.49 14.65 22.55
C GLN A 47 -24.24 15.40 22.04
N LYS A 48 -23.51 16.07 22.94
CA LYS A 48 -22.21 16.70 22.62
C LYS A 48 -21.18 15.69 22.14
N LYS A 49 -21.15 14.49 22.72
CA LYS A 49 -20.21 13.43 22.36
C LYS A 49 -20.51 12.82 20.99
N ILE A 50 -21.79 12.67 20.66
CA ILE A 50 -22.25 12.28 19.32
C ILE A 50 -21.83 13.34 18.30
N GLU A 51 -22.08 14.62 18.55
CA GLU A 51 -21.66 15.72 17.68
C GLU A 51 -20.14 15.76 17.46
N GLU A 52 -19.34 15.54 18.51
CA GLU A 52 -17.89 15.44 18.41
C GLU A 52 -17.43 14.24 17.56
N LEU A 53 -18.07 13.08 17.72
CA LEU A 53 -17.76 11.88 16.95
C LEU A 53 -18.18 12.03 15.50
N GLU A 54 -19.32 12.67 15.23
CA GLU A 54 -19.71 13.01 13.87
C GLU A 54 -18.71 13.96 13.20
N LYS A 55 -18.22 14.96 13.93
CA LYS A 55 -17.20 15.87 13.43
C LYS A 55 -15.92 15.10 13.09
N LYS A 56 -15.48 14.19 13.96
CA LYS A 56 -14.32 13.31 13.71
C LYS A 56 -14.56 12.38 12.52
N ALA A 57 -15.75 11.80 12.39
CA ALA A 57 -16.11 10.94 11.26
C ALA A 57 -16.10 11.70 9.94
N ARG A 58 -16.66 12.93 9.91
CA ARG A 58 -16.59 13.83 8.75
C ARG A 58 -15.14 14.13 8.37
N THR A 59 -14.32 14.54 9.34
CA THR A 59 -12.90 14.80 9.10
C THR A 59 -12.15 13.55 8.62
N TYR A 60 -12.42 12.36 9.16
CA TYR A 60 -11.80 11.13 8.67
C TYR A 60 -12.28 10.73 7.27
N ARG A 61 -13.56 10.94 6.93
CA ARG A 61 -14.05 10.74 5.55
C ARG A 61 -13.39 11.69 4.56
N GLU A 62 -13.28 12.98 4.91
CA GLU A 62 -12.57 13.97 4.09
C GLU A 62 -11.10 13.60 3.91
N ILE A 63 -10.42 13.17 4.98
CA ILE A 63 -9.03 12.69 4.90
C ILE A 63 -8.93 11.44 4.03
N ILE A 64 -9.85 10.47 4.15
CA ILE A 64 -9.87 9.27 3.31
C ILE A 64 -10.08 9.65 1.84
N GLU A 65 -11.01 10.54 1.53
CA GLU A 65 -11.25 10.99 0.15
C GLU A 65 -10.01 11.70 -0.42
N VAL A 66 -9.37 12.58 0.37
CA VAL A 66 -8.10 13.21 0.00
C VAL A 66 -7.00 12.18 -0.19
N LYS A 67 -6.91 11.15 0.67
CA LYS A 67 -5.91 10.08 0.59
C LYS A 67 -6.16 9.15 -0.60
N GLN A 68 -7.41 8.86 -0.94
CA GLN A 68 -7.80 8.11 -2.13
C GLN A 68 -7.44 8.87 -3.42
N LYS A 69 -7.75 10.18 -3.48
CA LYS A 69 -7.32 11.05 -4.59
C LYS A 69 -5.79 11.15 -4.69
N GLN A 70 -5.09 11.22 -3.54
CA GLN A 70 -3.63 11.16 -3.50
C GLN A 70 -3.12 9.81 -4.00
N GLN A 71 -3.75 8.69 -3.64
CA GLN A 71 -3.39 7.36 -4.10
C GLN A 71 -3.65 7.16 -5.59
N GLU A 72 -4.75 7.67 -6.13
CA GLU A 72 -4.99 7.71 -7.59
C GLU A 72 -3.91 8.54 -8.30
N SER A 73 -3.60 9.72 -7.78
CA SER A 73 -2.51 10.56 -8.31
C SER A 73 -1.16 9.86 -8.24
N LEU A 74 -0.85 9.19 -7.13
CA LEU A 74 0.39 8.46 -6.92
C LEU A 74 0.46 7.20 -7.80
N ASN A 75 -0.65 6.49 -8.00
CA ASN A 75 -0.73 5.36 -8.93
C ASN A 75 -0.55 5.79 -10.39
N ASN A 76 -1.09 6.95 -10.76
CA ASN A 76 -0.85 7.55 -12.07
C ASN A 76 0.62 7.94 -12.24
N GLN A 77 1.24 8.54 -11.21
CA GLN A 77 2.67 8.86 -11.20
C GLN A 77 3.54 7.59 -11.27
N ILE A 78 3.20 6.53 -10.53
CA ILE A 78 3.88 5.23 -10.59
C ILE A 78 3.73 4.61 -11.98
N SER A 79 2.57 4.72 -12.60
CA SER A 79 2.32 4.22 -13.97
C SER A 79 3.16 4.98 -15.00
N LEU A 80 3.24 6.30 -14.88
CA LEU A 80 4.11 7.13 -15.72
C LEU A 80 5.60 6.81 -15.48
N MET A 81 6.01 6.62 -14.22
CA MET A 81 7.36 6.17 -13.87
C MET A 81 7.65 4.79 -14.45
N ASN A 82 6.71 3.84 -14.43
CA ASN A 82 6.88 2.52 -15.05
C ASN A 82 7.07 2.62 -16.56
N ALA A 83 6.27 3.46 -17.23
CA ALA A 83 6.43 3.71 -18.66
C ALA A 83 7.79 4.34 -18.98
N ASN A 84 8.26 5.29 -18.16
CA ASN A 84 9.58 5.91 -18.31
C ASN A 84 10.72 4.92 -18.02
N ILE A 85 10.61 4.09 -16.97
CA ILE A 85 11.55 3.01 -16.65
C ILE A 85 11.69 2.07 -17.85
N TYR A 86 10.55 1.60 -18.39
CA TYR A 86 10.53 0.70 -19.54
C TYR A 86 11.15 1.33 -20.79
N LYS A 87 10.87 2.61 -21.04
CA LYS A 87 11.47 3.37 -22.14
C LYS A 87 13.00 3.44 -21.98
N VAL A 88 13.49 3.82 -20.81
CA VAL A 88 14.93 3.94 -20.53
C VAL A 88 15.63 2.59 -20.61
N GLU A 89 15.02 1.50 -20.12
CA GLU A 89 15.56 0.14 -20.25
C GLU A 89 15.67 -0.29 -21.73
N THR A 90 14.69 0.07 -22.55
CA THR A 90 14.73 -0.17 -24.00
C THR A 90 15.86 0.61 -24.68
N GLU A 91 16.02 1.90 -24.34
CA GLU A 91 17.12 2.73 -24.86
C GLU A 91 18.49 2.22 -24.44
N ILE A 92 18.63 1.74 -23.20
CA ILE A 92 19.85 1.08 -22.69
C ILE A 92 20.19 -0.13 -23.55
N GLU A 93 19.21 -0.99 -23.84
CA GLU A 93 19.44 -2.18 -24.67
C GLU A 93 19.83 -1.81 -26.10
N ILE A 94 19.16 -0.83 -26.71
CA ILE A 94 19.54 -0.31 -28.04
C ILE A 94 20.99 0.19 -28.04
N ASN A 95 21.39 0.95 -27.02
CA ASN A 95 22.75 1.47 -26.92
C ASN A 95 23.78 0.34 -26.73
N LYS A 96 23.48 -0.69 -25.93
CA LYS A 96 24.34 -1.87 -25.81
C LYS A 96 24.56 -2.55 -27.17
N ARG A 97 23.49 -2.73 -27.96
CA ARG A 97 23.60 -3.29 -29.31
C ARG A 97 24.41 -2.43 -30.26
N LYS A 98 24.25 -1.10 -30.19
CA LYS A 98 25.08 -0.16 -30.97
C LYS A 98 26.56 -0.26 -30.57
N ILE A 99 26.85 -0.34 -29.27
CA ILE A 99 28.20 -0.52 -28.73
C ILE A 99 28.82 -1.83 -29.25
N GLU A 100 28.08 -2.94 -29.21
CA GLU A 100 28.52 -4.24 -29.76
C GLU A 100 28.87 -4.13 -31.26
N GLU A 101 27.98 -3.50 -32.05
CA GLU A 101 28.17 -3.32 -33.49
C GLU A 101 29.36 -2.40 -33.80
N PHE A 102 29.49 -1.26 -33.10
CA PHE A 102 30.63 -0.35 -33.29
C PHE A 102 31.96 -1.00 -32.92
N ASN A 103 32.02 -1.80 -31.84
CA ASN A 103 33.21 -2.55 -31.48
C ASN A 103 33.61 -3.57 -32.56
N ALA A 104 32.63 -4.26 -33.15
CA ALA A 104 32.88 -5.17 -34.26
C ALA A 104 33.39 -4.43 -35.51
N GLN A 105 32.79 -3.28 -35.85
CA GLN A 105 33.24 -2.45 -36.98
C GLN A 105 34.65 -1.88 -36.77
N ILE A 106 34.95 -1.38 -35.57
CA ILE A 106 36.27 -0.89 -35.18
C ILE A 106 37.31 -2.00 -35.35
N SER A 107 37.02 -3.20 -34.84
CA SER A 107 37.92 -4.35 -34.94
C SER A 107 38.19 -4.74 -36.40
N ARG A 108 37.14 -4.79 -37.24
CA ARG A 108 37.28 -5.07 -38.68
C ARG A 108 38.13 -4.01 -39.39
N LYS A 109 37.83 -2.72 -39.21
CA LYS A 109 38.59 -1.62 -39.82
C LYS A 109 40.06 -1.59 -39.38
N GLN A 110 40.35 -1.91 -38.12
CA GLN A 110 41.73 -2.00 -37.63
C GLN A 110 42.54 -3.09 -38.32
N VAL A 111 41.92 -4.24 -38.61
CA VAL A 111 42.56 -5.32 -39.39
C VAL A 111 42.78 -4.87 -40.83
N GLU A 112 41.76 -4.31 -41.49
CA GLU A 112 41.88 -3.82 -42.87
C GLU A 112 42.96 -2.73 -43.05
N ILE A 113 43.05 -1.79 -42.09
CA ILE A 113 44.08 -0.76 -42.08
C ILE A 113 45.47 -1.39 -41.94
N ARG A 114 45.64 -2.36 -41.04
CA ARG A 114 46.92 -3.07 -40.85
C ARG A 114 47.36 -3.79 -42.13
N ASP A 115 46.44 -4.51 -42.78
CA ASP A 115 46.72 -5.22 -44.04
C ASP A 115 47.12 -4.24 -45.15
N LYS A 116 46.47 -3.06 -45.22
CA LYS A 116 46.84 -1.97 -46.15
C LYS A 116 48.20 -1.38 -45.82
N GLU A 117 48.54 -1.16 -44.56
CA GLU A 117 49.86 -0.68 -44.13
C GLU A 117 50.97 -1.65 -44.54
N GLU A 118 50.78 -2.95 -44.29
CA GLU A 118 51.72 -4.00 -44.70
C GLU A 118 51.88 -4.06 -46.22
N THR A 119 50.76 -3.98 -46.96
CA THR A 119 50.77 -3.95 -48.43
C THR A 119 51.51 -2.73 -48.98
N ILE A 120 51.26 -1.54 -48.43
CA ILE A 120 51.93 -0.30 -48.81
C ILE A 120 53.44 -0.39 -48.53
N LEU A 121 53.84 -0.95 -47.38
CA LEU A 121 55.25 -1.15 -47.05
C LEU A 121 55.94 -2.08 -48.06
N SER A 122 55.30 -3.21 -48.40
CA SER A 122 55.81 -4.16 -49.39
C SER A 122 55.94 -3.52 -50.78
N GLN A 123 54.90 -2.82 -51.24
CA GLN A 123 54.91 -2.13 -52.54
C GLN A 123 55.94 -1.00 -52.60
N LYS A 124 56.15 -0.25 -51.51
CA LYS A 124 57.21 0.76 -51.43
C LYS A 124 58.60 0.15 -51.52
N LYS A 125 58.84 -0.98 -50.85
CA LYS A 125 60.12 -1.70 -50.93
C LYS A 125 60.38 -2.17 -52.36
N LEU A 126 59.39 -2.83 -52.97
CA LEU A 126 59.47 -3.27 -54.37
C LEU A 126 59.72 -2.10 -55.33
N LEU A 127 59.01 -0.98 -55.13
CA LEU A 127 59.19 0.23 -55.94
C LEU A 127 60.60 0.80 -55.78
N GLY A 128 61.15 0.80 -54.56
CA GLY A 128 62.53 1.22 -54.29
C GLY A 128 63.56 0.34 -55.00
N ASP A 129 63.39 -0.97 -54.93
CA ASP A 129 64.26 -1.94 -55.61
C ASP A 129 64.18 -1.78 -57.14
N LEU A 130 62.97 -1.62 -57.69
CA LEU A 130 62.76 -1.38 -59.12
C LEU A 130 63.37 -0.05 -59.59
N LEU A 131 63.22 1.03 -58.81
CA LEU A 131 63.83 2.32 -59.12
C LEU A 131 65.36 2.25 -59.11
N LYS A 132 65.93 1.50 -58.18
CA LYS A 132 67.38 1.27 -58.11
C LYS A 132 67.89 0.53 -59.35
N ILE A 133 67.25 -0.60 -59.70
CA ILE A 133 67.59 -1.37 -60.92
C ILE A 133 67.43 -0.51 -62.17
N PHE A 134 66.33 0.25 -62.26
CA PHE A 134 66.06 1.15 -63.38
C PHE A 134 67.13 2.23 -63.55
N TYR A 135 67.59 2.81 -62.44
CA TYR A 135 68.66 3.81 -62.43
C TYR A 135 70.02 3.23 -62.82
N GLU A 136 70.40 2.08 -62.23
CA GLU A 136 71.66 1.38 -62.55
C GLU A 136 71.70 0.97 -64.04
N TYR A 137 70.59 0.48 -64.58
CA TYR A 137 70.48 0.09 -65.98
C TYR A 137 70.54 1.29 -66.93
N GLN A 138 69.92 2.42 -66.61
CA GLN A 138 70.08 3.66 -67.40
C GLN A 138 71.55 4.12 -67.46
N GLN A 139 72.25 4.10 -66.32
CA GLN A 139 73.66 4.51 -66.26
C GLN A 139 74.56 3.60 -67.09
N GLN A 140 74.37 2.28 -67.00
CA GLN A 140 75.15 1.30 -67.76
C GLN A 140 74.89 1.37 -69.26
N ASN A 141 73.64 1.56 -69.68
CA ASN A 141 73.27 1.62 -71.10
C ASN A 141 73.81 2.91 -71.77
N VAL A 142 73.82 4.06 -71.07
CA VAL A 142 74.44 5.30 -71.58
C VAL A 142 75.94 5.13 -71.83
N LEU A 143 76.65 4.45 -70.93
CA LEU A 143 78.07 4.12 -71.09
C LEU A 143 78.30 3.11 -72.24
N ALA A 144 77.42 2.12 -72.40
CA ALA A 144 77.50 1.16 -73.49
C ALA A 144 77.28 1.82 -74.87
N ILE A 145 76.27 2.69 -75.01
CA ILE A 145 75.97 3.45 -76.23
C ILE A 145 77.13 4.37 -76.64
N LEU A 146 77.81 4.98 -75.66
CA LEU A 146 79.01 5.80 -75.89
C LEU A 146 80.20 5.00 -76.44
N LEU A 147 80.20 3.67 -76.26
CA LEU A 147 81.32 2.78 -76.60
C LEU A 147 81.01 1.80 -77.75
N SER A 148 79.74 1.60 -78.12
CA SER A 148 79.31 0.61 -79.13
C SER A 148 79.07 1.24 -80.52
N ASN A 149 79.83 0.81 -81.52
CA ASN A 149 79.78 1.28 -82.92
C ASN A 149 78.93 0.41 -83.86
N GLU A 150 78.03 -0.48 -83.39
CA GLU A 150 77.26 -1.38 -84.28
C GLU A 150 75.75 -1.52 -83.96
N THR A 151 74.97 -1.57 -85.06
CA THR A 151 73.54 -1.91 -85.30
C THR A 151 72.45 -1.47 -84.30
N PHE A 152 71.44 -0.78 -84.84
CA PHE A 152 70.37 -0.05 -84.13
C PHE A 152 69.21 -0.91 -83.59
N GLU A 153 69.10 -2.19 -84.00
CA GLU A 153 67.96 -3.08 -83.66
C GLU A 153 67.93 -3.55 -82.18
N PRO A 154 69.05 -4.01 -81.56
CA PRO A 154 69.07 -4.40 -80.15
C PRO A 154 68.67 -3.25 -79.21
N PHE A 155 69.16 -2.05 -79.52
CA PHE A 155 68.89 -0.81 -78.79
C PHE A 155 67.39 -0.43 -78.77
N MET A 156 66.68 -0.63 -79.88
CA MET A 156 65.25 -0.32 -79.95
C MET A 156 64.42 -1.25 -79.04
N SER A 157 64.75 -2.54 -79.00
CA SER A 157 64.11 -3.50 -78.07
C SER A 157 64.39 -3.16 -76.60
N GLU A 158 65.54 -2.56 -76.34
CA GLU A 158 66.03 -2.23 -75.00
C GLU A 158 65.39 -0.94 -74.46
N LYS A 159 65.18 0.04 -75.35
CA LYS A 159 64.39 1.24 -75.10
C LYS A 159 62.93 0.92 -74.78
N ASP A 160 62.34 -0.05 -75.48
CA ASP A 160 60.96 -0.50 -75.21
C ASP A 160 60.82 -1.18 -73.84
N LYS A 161 61.80 -2.00 -73.44
CA LYS A 161 61.85 -2.59 -72.09
C LYS A 161 61.98 -1.53 -71.00
N LEU A 162 62.80 -0.50 -71.23
CA LEU A 162 62.95 0.62 -70.32
C LEU A 162 61.65 1.43 -70.20
N ALA A 163 60.98 1.69 -71.32
CA ALA A 163 59.68 2.37 -71.34
C ALA A 163 58.60 1.57 -70.60
N GLN A 164 58.53 0.24 -70.79
CA GLN A 164 57.62 -0.63 -70.04
C GLN A 164 57.90 -0.62 -68.54
N THR A 165 59.18 -0.71 -68.14
CA THR A 165 59.58 -0.67 -66.73
C THR A 165 59.20 0.66 -66.08
N GLY A 166 59.49 1.78 -66.76
CA GLY A 166 59.08 3.11 -66.30
C GLY A 166 57.55 3.25 -66.20
N SER A 167 56.79 2.62 -67.10
CA SER A 167 55.33 2.58 -67.03
C SER A 167 54.84 1.80 -65.79
N LYS A 168 55.42 0.62 -65.53
CA LYS A 168 55.06 -0.22 -64.38
C LYS A 168 55.40 0.45 -63.05
N ILE A 169 56.53 1.15 -62.97
CA ILE A 169 56.92 1.97 -61.80
C ILE A 169 55.87 3.06 -61.54
N ARG A 170 55.42 3.78 -62.58
CA ARG A 170 54.36 4.80 -62.45
C ARG A 170 53.03 4.19 -62.00
N GLU A 171 52.67 3.02 -62.53
CA GLU A 171 51.46 2.29 -62.14
C GLU A 171 51.49 1.88 -60.65
N ILE A 172 52.59 1.27 -60.20
CA ILE A 172 52.79 0.88 -58.78
C ILE A 172 52.77 2.10 -57.87
N LEU A 173 53.46 3.18 -58.25
CA LEU A 173 53.44 4.43 -57.48
C LEU A 173 52.02 5.02 -57.38
N GLY A 174 51.25 4.98 -58.47
CA GLY A 174 49.85 5.38 -58.49
C GLY A 174 48.99 4.53 -57.54
N SER A 175 49.18 3.20 -57.58
CA SER A 175 48.50 2.26 -56.68
C SER A 175 48.83 2.53 -55.21
N VAL A 176 50.11 2.71 -54.86
CA VAL A 176 50.56 3.05 -53.49
C VAL A 176 49.95 4.37 -53.01
N LYS A 177 49.93 5.40 -53.85
CA LYS A 177 49.31 6.69 -53.51
C LYS A 177 47.81 6.54 -53.24
N SER A 178 47.10 5.81 -54.09
CA SER A 178 45.65 5.56 -53.93
C SER A 178 45.35 4.73 -52.67
N LEU A 179 46.11 3.67 -52.42
CA LEU A 179 45.99 2.85 -51.20
C LEU A 179 46.24 3.68 -49.94
N LYS A 180 47.29 4.50 -49.94
CA LYS A 180 47.61 5.38 -48.81
C LYS A 180 46.47 6.36 -48.54
N GLN A 181 45.90 6.97 -49.58
CA GLN A 181 44.79 7.91 -49.42
C GLN A 181 43.57 7.24 -48.79
N LYS A 182 43.13 6.09 -49.33
CA LYS A 182 41.98 5.34 -48.79
C LYS A 182 42.20 4.90 -47.34
N MET A 183 43.40 4.42 -47.02
CA MET A 183 43.76 4.03 -45.66
C MET A 183 43.70 5.22 -44.69
N GLU A 184 44.11 6.42 -45.12
CA GLU A 184 44.01 7.62 -44.29
C GLU A 184 42.55 8.05 -44.05
N GLU A 185 41.71 7.96 -45.08
CA GLU A 185 40.26 8.19 -44.96
C GLU A 185 39.62 7.21 -43.96
N GLU A 186 39.98 5.93 -44.02
CA GLU A 186 39.51 4.90 -43.08
C GLU A 186 40.01 5.10 -41.65
N LYS A 187 41.23 5.62 -41.45
CA LYS A 187 41.75 5.99 -40.13
C LYS A 187 40.95 7.13 -39.51
N VAL A 188 40.59 8.13 -40.30
CA VAL A 188 39.74 9.24 -39.84
C VAL A 188 38.35 8.71 -39.43
N GLU A 189 37.76 7.83 -40.23
CA GLU A 189 36.46 7.21 -39.91
C GLU A 189 36.53 6.32 -38.67
N LEU A 190 37.61 5.55 -38.50
CA LEU A 190 37.86 4.74 -37.31
C LEU A 190 37.90 5.60 -36.04
N GLU A 191 38.58 6.75 -36.09
CA GLU A 191 38.66 7.66 -34.94
C GLU A 191 37.30 8.30 -34.62
N ARG A 192 36.52 8.65 -35.66
CA ARG A 192 35.13 9.11 -35.48
C ARG A 192 34.28 8.06 -34.76
N ASN A 193 34.38 6.80 -35.16
CA ASN A 193 33.62 5.70 -34.55
C ASN A 193 34.04 5.44 -33.09
N LYS A 194 35.31 5.59 -32.73
CA LYS A 194 35.77 5.48 -31.32
C LYS A 194 35.24 6.63 -30.45
N ASN A 195 35.17 7.84 -30.99
CA ASN A 195 34.59 8.97 -30.27
C ASN A 195 33.09 8.75 -30.04
N GLU A 196 32.35 8.32 -31.08
CA GLU A 196 30.92 7.99 -30.98
C GLU A 196 30.67 6.84 -29.98
N LEU A 197 31.55 5.84 -29.93
CA LEU A 197 31.52 4.76 -28.94
C LEU A 197 31.71 5.29 -27.50
N THR A 198 32.62 6.25 -27.30
CA THR A 198 32.84 6.87 -25.99
C THR A 198 31.61 7.66 -25.54
N GLU A 199 30.99 8.42 -26.44
CA GLU A 199 29.73 9.13 -26.17
C GLU A 199 28.59 8.17 -25.80
N LEU A 200 28.46 7.04 -26.50
CA LEU A 200 27.46 6.01 -26.19
C LEU A 200 27.68 5.39 -24.81
N HIS A 201 28.92 5.17 -24.38
CA HIS A 201 29.22 4.68 -23.03
C HIS A 201 28.85 5.69 -21.94
N LEU A 202 29.07 6.99 -22.18
CA LEU A 202 28.67 8.05 -21.27
C LEU A 202 27.13 8.14 -21.14
N ASP A 203 26.42 8.17 -22.27
CA ASP A 203 24.94 8.17 -22.31
C ASP A 203 24.36 6.92 -21.62
N LEU A 204 24.97 5.75 -21.81
CA LEU A 204 24.58 4.51 -21.12
C LEU A 204 24.75 4.63 -19.60
N SER A 205 25.84 5.20 -19.12
CA SER A 205 26.11 5.40 -17.69
C SER A 205 25.11 6.36 -17.05
N GLU A 206 24.79 7.47 -17.74
CA GLU A 206 23.81 8.45 -17.28
C GLU A 206 22.41 7.84 -17.19
N LYS A 207 21.98 7.10 -18.24
CA LYS A 207 20.69 6.41 -18.27
C LYS A 207 20.55 5.34 -17.18
N ASN A 208 21.60 4.58 -16.90
CA ASN A 208 21.59 3.62 -15.79
C ASN A 208 21.43 4.32 -14.44
N SER A 209 22.13 5.44 -14.22
CA SER A 209 22.03 6.21 -12.98
C SER A 209 20.62 6.81 -12.80
N TYR A 210 20.04 7.34 -13.88
CA TYR A 210 18.68 7.84 -13.92
C TYR A 210 17.64 6.74 -13.64
N LEU A 211 17.84 5.55 -14.21
CA LEU A 211 16.98 4.38 -14.00
C LEU A 211 16.94 3.94 -12.54
N GLU A 212 18.10 3.82 -11.90
CA GLU A 212 18.20 3.43 -10.48
C GLU A 212 17.56 4.47 -9.56
N SER A 213 17.73 5.76 -9.85
CA SER A 213 17.05 6.84 -9.12
C SER A 213 15.52 6.71 -9.23
N ASN A 214 14.99 6.48 -10.43
CA ASN A 214 13.55 6.29 -10.63
C ASN A 214 13.01 5.04 -9.91
N LYS A 215 13.75 3.92 -9.92
CA LYS A 215 13.38 2.70 -9.18
C LYS A 215 13.33 2.94 -7.65
N SER A 216 14.30 3.69 -7.13
CA SER A 216 14.32 4.09 -5.72
C SER A 216 13.14 5.00 -5.36
N GLN A 217 12.89 6.05 -6.15
CA GLN A 217 11.74 6.95 -5.94
C GLN A 217 10.41 6.21 -5.99
N LYS A 218 10.22 5.30 -6.94
CA LYS A 218 9.04 4.43 -7.02
C LYS A 218 8.83 3.62 -5.74
N THR A 219 9.91 3.06 -5.18
CA THR A 219 9.85 2.26 -3.95
C THR A 219 9.42 3.10 -2.74
N VAL A 220 9.91 4.34 -2.65
CA VAL A 220 9.48 5.30 -1.62
C VAL A 220 8.00 5.63 -1.75
N LEU A 221 7.53 5.94 -2.97
CA LEU A 221 6.12 6.26 -3.21
C LEU A 221 5.19 5.08 -2.89
N LEU A 222 5.59 3.84 -3.22
CA LEU A 222 4.84 2.62 -2.87
C LEU A 222 4.72 2.40 -1.36
N THR A 223 5.78 2.73 -0.62
CA THR A 223 5.77 2.64 0.86
C THR A 223 4.84 3.68 1.47
N GLN A 224 4.81 4.89 0.90
CA GLN A 224 3.93 5.97 1.35
C GLN A 224 2.44 5.70 1.05
N THR A 225 2.13 5.01 -0.06
CA THR A 225 0.73 4.72 -0.43
C THR A 225 0.07 3.63 0.40
N GLN A 226 0.81 2.62 0.89
CA GLN A 226 0.19 1.42 1.50
C GLN A 226 -0.20 1.56 2.98
N GLY A 227 0.25 2.61 3.69
CA GLY A 227 0.07 2.69 5.16
C GLY A 227 -1.04 3.61 5.66
N GLU A 228 -1.33 4.70 4.94
CA GLU A 228 -2.11 5.81 5.52
C GLU A 228 -3.62 5.67 5.30
N GLU A 229 -4.09 5.24 4.12
CA GLU A 229 -5.53 5.02 3.88
C GLU A 229 -6.07 3.95 4.84
N ALA A 230 -5.40 2.80 4.94
CA ALA A 230 -5.78 1.71 5.83
C ALA A 230 -5.81 2.14 7.31
N ARG A 231 -4.93 3.06 7.72
CA ARG A 231 -4.95 3.65 9.07
C ARG A 231 -6.20 4.50 9.28
N TYR A 232 -6.54 5.38 8.35
CA TYR A 232 -7.71 6.25 8.49
C TYR A 232 -9.04 5.51 8.30
N GLN A 233 -9.09 4.47 7.45
CA GLN A 233 -10.24 3.56 7.36
C GLN A 233 -10.50 2.86 8.69
N LYS A 234 -9.45 2.33 9.35
CA LYS A 234 -9.58 1.74 10.71
C LYS A 234 -10.01 2.76 11.76
N LEU A 235 -9.57 4.02 11.65
CA LEU A 235 -10.00 5.09 12.55
C LEU A 235 -11.46 5.51 12.30
N LEU A 236 -11.91 5.53 11.05
CA LEU A 236 -13.30 5.80 10.67
C LEU A 236 -14.22 4.67 11.13
N GLU A 237 -13.87 3.41 10.88
CA GLU A 237 -14.62 2.24 11.36
C GLU A 237 -14.80 2.28 12.88
N ARG A 238 -13.75 2.66 13.60
CA ARG A 238 -13.79 2.81 15.05
C ARG A 238 -14.67 3.96 15.52
N VAL A 239 -14.63 5.12 14.87
CA VAL A 239 -15.49 6.26 15.23
C VAL A 239 -16.95 5.96 14.89
N GLU A 240 -17.22 5.29 13.77
CA GLU A 240 -18.57 4.86 13.40
C GLU A 240 -19.09 3.73 14.30
N ALA A 241 -18.21 2.82 14.74
CA ALA A 241 -18.53 1.85 15.78
C ALA A 241 -18.91 2.58 17.07
N GLN A 242 -18.07 3.48 17.59
CA GLN A 242 -18.33 4.27 18.80
C GLN A 242 -19.61 5.12 18.70
N LYS A 243 -19.91 5.69 17.53
CA LYS A 243 -21.13 6.46 17.31
C LYS A 243 -22.37 5.56 17.30
N LEU A 244 -22.32 4.45 16.57
CA LEU A 244 -23.40 3.47 16.54
C LEU A 244 -23.64 2.88 17.93
N GLU A 245 -22.56 2.66 18.64
CA GLU A 245 -22.50 2.11 19.97
C GLU A 245 -23.12 3.10 21.00
N LEU A 246 -22.84 4.40 20.91
CA LEU A 246 -23.51 5.46 21.70
C LEU A 246 -24.98 5.69 21.29
N LEU A 247 -25.29 5.70 19.99
CA LEU A 247 -26.68 5.72 19.48
C LEU A 247 -27.46 4.48 19.91
N SER A 248 -26.77 3.33 20.08
CA SER A 248 -27.34 2.07 20.52
C SER A 248 -27.53 1.95 22.03
N ILE A 249 -27.08 2.94 22.78
CA ILE A 249 -27.26 2.96 24.24
C ILE A 249 -28.18 4.11 24.61
N ASP A 250 -27.90 5.33 24.18
CA ASP A 250 -28.66 6.49 24.67
C ASP A 250 -30.04 6.66 24.01
N GLU A 251 -30.19 6.31 22.73
CA GLU A 251 -31.50 6.34 22.04
C GLU A 251 -32.32 5.04 22.28
N LEU A 252 -31.69 4.01 22.87
CA LEU A 252 -32.17 2.62 22.88
C LEU A 252 -32.86 2.19 24.18
N TYR A 253 -32.58 2.83 25.31
CA TYR A 253 -33.10 2.41 26.62
C TYR A 253 -34.39 3.12 27.07
N ALA A 254 -34.74 4.28 26.51
CA ALA A 254 -35.95 5.01 26.90
C ALA A 254 -37.27 4.48 26.29
N THR A 255 -37.25 3.56 25.31
CA THR A 255 -38.43 3.32 24.43
C THR A 255 -39.01 1.89 24.39
N SER A 256 -38.42 0.87 25.03
CA SER A 256 -38.93 -0.52 24.89
C SER A 256 -39.98 -0.96 25.92
N GLY A 257 -39.91 -0.47 27.18
CA GLY A 257 -40.87 -0.79 28.25
C GLY A 257 -40.95 -2.26 28.68
N LEU A 258 -40.04 -3.13 28.24
CA LEU A 258 -39.98 -4.56 28.59
C LEU A 258 -38.82 -4.86 29.55
N SER A 259 -39.08 -5.69 30.57
CA SER A 259 -38.11 -6.18 31.56
C SER A 259 -37.96 -7.70 31.47
N ALA A 260 -36.85 -8.23 31.96
CA ALA A 260 -36.66 -9.68 32.11
C ALA A 260 -37.73 -10.34 33.01
N ASP A 261 -38.36 -9.56 33.90
CA ASP A 261 -39.45 -10.03 34.76
C ASP A 261 -40.76 -10.28 34.00
N ASP A 262 -40.90 -9.77 32.78
CA ASP A 262 -42.09 -9.99 31.93
C ASP A 262 -42.10 -11.37 31.25
N PHE A 263 -41.02 -12.14 31.39
CA PHE A 263 -40.83 -13.44 30.74
C PHE A 263 -40.85 -14.59 31.75
N ASP A 264 -41.18 -15.80 31.28
CA ASP A 264 -41.15 -16.99 32.13
C ASP A 264 -39.72 -17.32 32.57
N LYS A 265 -39.55 -17.72 33.84
CA LYS A 265 -38.24 -18.06 34.40
C LYS A 265 -38.02 -19.57 34.40
N PRO A 266 -36.77 -20.04 34.18
CA PRO A 266 -36.42 -21.45 34.34
C PRO A 266 -36.72 -21.98 35.75
N ASP A 267 -37.10 -23.25 35.84
CA ASP A 267 -37.20 -23.98 37.11
C ASP A 267 -35.84 -23.94 37.84
N LYS A 268 -35.87 -23.72 39.16
CA LYS A 268 -34.69 -23.59 40.04
C LYS A 268 -33.70 -24.75 39.88
N LYS A 269 -34.16 -25.95 39.53
CA LYS A 269 -33.27 -27.11 39.31
C LYS A 269 -32.32 -26.94 38.11
N TYR A 270 -32.62 -26.02 37.19
CA TYR A 270 -31.74 -25.69 36.06
C TYR A 270 -30.85 -24.48 36.32
N HIS A 271 -30.98 -23.84 37.49
CA HIS A 271 -30.17 -22.67 37.85
C HIS A 271 -28.73 -23.06 38.13
N ALA A 272 -27.79 -22.24 37.67
CA ALA A 272 -26.42 -22.27 38.13
C ALA A 272 -26.22 -21.33 39.33
N SER A 273 -25.16 -21.59 40.09
CA SER A 273 -24.72 -20.70 41.18
C SER A 273 -24.45 -19.30 40.68
N THR A 274 -24.94 -18.29 41.38
CA THR A 274 -24.64 -16.88 41.07
C THR A 274 -23.28 -16.42 41.60
N ALA A 275 -22.50 -17.30 42.25
CA ALA A 275 -21.17 -16.97 42.77
C ALA A 275 -20.16 -16.60 41.65
N TRP A 276 -20.40 -17.07 40.42
CA TRP A 276 -19.60 -16.75 39.24
C TRP A 276 -20.36 -15.82 38.28
N PHE A 277 -21.47 -15.22 38.72
CA PHE A 277 -22.25 -14.28 37.92
C PHE A 277 -21.71 -12.85 38.07
N TYR A 278 -21.54 -12.15 36.95
CA TYR A 278 -21.16 -10.74 36.93
C TYR A 278 -22.09 -9.92 36.05
N LEU A 279 -22.70 -8.91 36.67
CA LEU A 279 -23.46 -7.88 35.97
C LEU A 279 -22.49 -6.81 35.46
N GLN A 280 -22.52 -6.49 34.17
CA GLN A 280 -21.62 -5.49 33.59
C GLN A 280 -21.84 -4.08 34.19
N GLN A 281 -23.05 -3.82 34.68
CA GLN A 281 -23.47 -2.57 35.31
C GLN A 281 -23.23 -2.51 36.83
N ASP A 282 -22.60 -3.52 37.45
CA ASP A 282 -22.30 -3.47 38.89
C ASP A 282 -21.42 -2.23 39.20
N PRO A 283 -21.81 -1.37 40.16
CA PRO A 283 -21.08 -0.14 40.51
C PRO A 283 -19.59 -0.33 40.80
N LYS A 284 -19.16 -1.53 41.23
CA LYS A 284 -17.74 -1.84 41.49
C LYS A 284 -16.85 -1.68 40.25
N TRP A 285 -17.43 -1.83 39.06
CA TRP A 285 -16.70 -1.79 37.80
C TRP A 285 -17.42 -1.11 36.64
N ALA A 286 -18.68 -0.73 36.79
CA ALA A 286 -19.50 -0.01 35.81
C ALA A 286 -18.72 1.08 35.04
N ASP A 287 -18.01 1.97 35.75
CA ASP A 287 -17.26 3.09 35.16
C ASP A 287 -15.80 2.75 34.80
N THR A 288 -15.45 1.48 34.72
CA THR A 288 -14.11 1.06 34.27
C THR A 288 -14.02 1.11 32.75
N THR A 289 -13.00 1.79 32.23
CA THR A 289 -12.75 1.81 30.78
C THR A 289 -12.21 0.49 30.25
N ILE A 290 -12.59 0.13 29.02
CA ILE A 290 -12.19 -1.11 28.34
C ILE A 290 -10.89 -0.90 27.55
N GLY A 291 -9.83 -1.63 27.92
CA GLY A 291 -8.52 -1.55 27.27
C GLY A 291 -8.01 -0.11 27.17
N ASN A 292 -7.73 0.31 25.93
CA ASN A 292 -7.29 1.66 25.58
C ASN A 292 -8.44 2.58 25.11
N SER A 293 -9.70 2.13 25.19
CA SER A 293 -10.85 2.93 24.78
C SER A 293 -11.38 3.80 25.92
N LYS A 294 -12.34 4.68 25.59
CA LYS A 294 -13.10 5.47 26.56
C LYS A 294 -14.44 4.81 26.95
N SER A 295 -14.73 3.63 26.40
CA SER A 295 -15.96 2.89 26.59
C SER A 295 -15.99 2.26 27.98
N LEU A 296 -17.12 2.38 28.67
CA LEU A 296 -17.28 1.89 30.04
C LEU A 296 -17.89 0.49 30.07
N LEU A 297 -17.61 -0.29 31.11
CA LEU A 297 -18.15 -1.64 31.28
C LEU A 297 -19.67 -1.67 31.37
N LYS A 298 -20.30 -0.67 32.01
CA LYS A 298 -21.76 -0.60 32.13
C LYS A 298 -22.45 -0.56 30.75
N ASP A 299 -21.79 0.07 29.79
CA ASP A 299 -22.29 0.31 28.45
C ASP A 299 -21.91 -0.86 27.52
N TYR A 300 -20.66 -1.32 27.58
CA TYR A 300 -20.06 -2.19 26.54
C TYR A 300 -19.41 -3.48 27.09
N GLY A 301 -19.74 -3.84 28.32
CA GLY A 301 -19.05 -4.91 29.06
C GLY A 301 -19.57 -6.33 28.86
N CYS A 302 -20.56 -6.59 27.99
CA CYS A 302 -21.23 -7.91 27.94
C CYS A 302 -20.25 -9.06 27.64
N ALA A 303 -19.32 -8.86 26.69
CA ALA A 303 -18.28 -9.84 26.38
C ALA A 303 -17.30 -10.03 27.56
N ILE A 304 -16.90 -8.94 28.22
CA ILE A 304 -15.94 -8.94 29.32
C ILE A 304 -16.53 -9.64 30.54
N ALA A 305 -17.75 -9.28 30.91
CA ALA A 305 -18.49 -9.92 31.97
C ALA A 305 -18.68 -11.41 31.65
N SER A 306 -19.05 -11.77 30.42
CA SER A 306 -19.20 -13.18 30.00
C SER A 306 -17.91 -13.98 30.14
N VAL A 307 -16.76 -13.43 29.72
CA VAL A 307 -15.46 -14.10 29.89
C VAL A 307 -15.09 -14.21 31.37
N ALA A 308 -15.23 -13.14 32.14
CA ALA A 308 -14.95 -13.16 33.57
C ALA A 308 -15.82 -14.19 34.32
N MET A 309 -17.08 -14.32 33.92
CA MET A 309 -18.01 -15.35 34.43
C MET A 309 -17.49 -16.76 34.13
N VAL A 310 -17.14 -17.05 32.87
CA VAL A 310 -16.62 -18.38 32.48
C VAL A 310 -15.31 -18.70 33.19
N PHE A 311 -14.37 -17.75 33.25
CA PHE A 311 -13.09 -17.96 33.92
C PHE A 311 -13.27 -18.20 35.42
N THR A 312 -14.14 -17.42 36.07
CA THR A 312 -14.50 -17.64 37.49
C THR A 312 -15.14 -18.99 37.72
N LYS A 313 -16.01 -19.45 36.81
CA LYS A 313 -16.62 -20.78 36.89
C LYS A 313 -15.59 -21.91 36.81
N GLN A 314 -14.48 -21.69 36.12
CA GLN A 314 -13.38 -22.64 35.99
C GLN A 314 -12.30 -22.49 37.08
N GLY A 315 -12.51 -21.61 38.06
CA GLY A 315 -11.64 -21.47 39.23
C GLY A 315 -10.64 -20.32 39.16
N GLU A 316 -10.64 -19.53 38.08
CA GLU A 316 -9.77 -18.36 37.95
C GLU A 316 -10.32 -17.17 38.75
N SER A 317 -9.47 -16.48 39.51
CA SER A 317 -9.89 -15.32 40.30
C SER A 317 -9.82 -14.03 39.47
N ILE A 318 -10.80 -13.83 38.58
CA ILE A 318 -10.83 -12.67 37.68
C ILE A 318 -12.17 -11.93 37.67
N THR A 319 -12.11 -10.61 37.76
CA THR A 319 -13.29 -9.74 37.72
C THR A 319 -13.41 -9.04 36.36
N PRO A 320 -14.60 -8.53 35.98
CA PRO A 320 -14.74 -7.71 34.78
C PRO A 320 -13.78 -6.50 34.79
N LYS A 321 -13.57 -5.87 35.95
CA LYS A 321 -12.65 -4.74 36.14
C LYS A 321 -11.21 -5.09 35.77
N SER A 322 -10.70 -6.19 36.33
CA SER A 322 -9.33 -6.63 36.10
C SER A 322 -9.14 -7.14 34.67
N LEU A 323 -10.13 -7.84 34.13
CA LEU A 323 -10.10 -8.34 32.75
C LEU A 323 -10.12 -7.20 31.74
N ALA A 324 -10.92 -6.14 31.97
CA ALA A 324 -11.00 -4.98 31.10
C ALA A 324 -9.67 -4.25 30.89
N LYS A 325 -8.66 -4.46 31.74
CA LYS A 325 -7.32 -3.85 31.61
C LYS A 325 -6.29 -4.74 30.92
N GLN A 326 -6.68 -5.95 30.52
CA GLN A 326 -5.78 -6.91 29.90
C GLN A 326 -5.56 -6.57 28.42
N PRO A 327 -4.39 -6.89 27.84
CA PRO A 327 -4.07 -6.60 26.43
C PRO A 327 -4.77 -7.56 25.45
N ILE A 328 -5.96 -8.03 25.80
CA ILE A 328 -6.84 -8.86 24.95
C ILE A 328 -7.92 -8.02 24.26
N PHE A 329 -7.82 -6.69 24.34
CA PHE A 329 -8.77 -5.76 23.74
C PHE A 329 -8.06 -4.86 22.74
N SER A 330 -8.58 -4.82 21.52
CA SER A 330 -8.22 -3.80 20.52
C SER A 330 -9.38 -2.83 20.42
N TRP A 331 -9.34 -1.79 21.26
CA TRP A 331 -10.48 -0.91 21.55
C TRP A 331 -11.60 -1.68 22.25
N ASP A 332 -12.82 -1.67 21.72
CA ASP A 332 -14.00 -2.28 22.35
C ASP A 332 -14.19 -3.73 21.90
N LEU A 333 -13.39 -4.18 20.92
CA LEU A 333 -13.39 -5.54 20.40
C LEU A 333 -12.46 -6.44 21.22
N ILE A 334 -13.04 -7.51 21.77
CA ILE A 334 -12.30 -8.57 22.42
C ILE A 334 -11.56 -9.43 21.38
N ALA A 335 -10.25 -9.52 21.54
CA ALA A 335 -9.42 -10.56 20.96
C ALA A 335 -9.43 -11.75 21.91
N TRP A 336 -10.29 -12.73 21.63
CA TRP A 336 -10.46 -13.92 22.46
C TRP A 336 -9.12 -14.60 22.72
N PRO A 337 -8.65 -14.67 23.99
CA PRO A 337 -7.38 -15.30 24.29
C PRO A 337 -7.42 -16.78 23.93
N GLY A 338 -6.39 -17.28 23.23
CA GLY A 338 -6.28 -18.71 22.90
C GLY A 338 -5.98 -19.59 24.13
N GLU A 339 -5.36 -19.00 25.14
CA GLU A 339 -5.07 -19.60 26.44
C GLU A 339 -5.19 -18.50 27.51
N TRP A 340 -5.66 -18.87 28.70
CA TRP A 340 -5.71 -17.99 29.87
C TRP A 340 -5.33 -18.78 31.11
N GLU A 341 -4.13 -18.55 31.66
CA GLU A 341 -3.60 -19.33 32.78
C GLU A 341 -3.67 -20.85 32.50
N SER A 342 -4.52 -21.58 33.21
CA SER A 342 -4.73 -23.02 33.02
C SER A 342 -5.78 -23.38 31.96
N LEU A 343 -6.52 -22.39 31.46
CA LEU A 343 -7.64 -22.57 30.53
C LEU A 343 -7.18 -22.52 29.09
N SER A 344 -7.71 -23.45 28.30
CA SER A 344 -7.43 -23.52 26.86
C SER A 344 -8.68 -23.33 26.03
N PHE A 345 -8.50 -22.75 24.85
CA PHE A 345 -9.56 -22.58 23.88
C PHE A 345 -10.05 -23.95 23.36
N SER A 346 -11.36 -24.19 23.36
CA SER A 346 -11.94 -25.41 22.80
C SER A 346 -11.72 -25.47 21.27
N PRO A 347 -11.53 -26.64 20.63
CA PRO A 347 -11.15 -26.74 19.21
C PRO A 347 -12.13 -26.08 18.21
N TYR A 348 -13.30 -25.63 18.65
CA TYR A 348 -14.32 -24.98 17.83
C TYR A 348 -14.01 -23.54 17.40
N GLY A 349 -12.96 -22.91 17.94
CA GLY A 349 -12.59 -21.53 17.61
C GLY A 349 -13.57 -20.46 18.14
N SER A 350 -13.29 -19.19 17.83
CA SER A 350 -14.09 -18.02 18.24
C SER A 350 -14.56 -17.19 17.03
N ARG A 351 -14.65 -17.78 15.84
CA ARG A 351 -15.06 -17.04 14.64
C ARG A 351 -16.57 -16.86 14.61
N HIS A 352 -17.07 -15.72 14.15
CA HIS A 352 -18.48 -15.57 13.78
C HIS A 352 -18.87 -16.64 12.74
N GLY A 353 -20.12 -17.12 12.82
CA GLY A 353 -20.62 -18.27 12.07
C GLY A 353 -20.24 -19.65 12.62
N ASN A 354 -19.52 -19.75 13.74
CA ASN A 354 -19.08 -21.04 14.29
C ASN A 354 -20.09 -21.71 15.25
N ILE A 355 -21.28 -21.15 15.42
CA ILE A 355 -22.30 -21.68 16.34
C ILE A 355 -22.61 -23.15 16.03
N ASN A 356 -22.42 -24.03 17.03
CA ASN A 356 -22.74 -25.44 16.94
C ASN A 356 -23.44 -25.89 18.23
N TRP A 357 -24.75 -26.01 18.17
CA TRP A 357 -25.57 -26.37 19.33
C TRP A 357 -25.31 -27.77 19.89
N SER A 358 -24.83 -28.71 19.06
CA SER A 358 -24.42 -30.03 19.57
C SER A 358 -23.14 -29.94 20.40
N ALA A 359 -22.21 -29.05 20.02
CA ALA A 359 -21.02 -28.77 20.81
C ALA A 359 -21.38 -28.05 22.11
N VAL A 360 -22.24 -27.02 22.06
CA VAL A 360 -22.76 -26.34 23.25
C VAL A 360 -23.41 -27.34 24.21
N ASP A 361 -24.31 -28.21 23.70
CA ASP A 361 -24.97 -29.26 24.49
C ASP A 361 -23.97 -30.23 25.14
N SER A 362 -22.92 -30.62 24.42
CA SER A 362 -21.85 -31.49 24.93
C SER A 362 -21.08 -30.82 26.07
N GLU A 363 -20.72 -29.55 25.92
CA GLU A 363 -19.86 -28.84 26.86
C GLU A 363 -20.61 -28.42 28.13
N ILE A 364 -21.84 -27.94 28.03
CA ILE A 364 -22.64 -27.63 29.24
C ILE A 364 -22.93 -28.88 30.07
N LYS A 365 -23.07 -30.06 29.45
CA LYS A 365 -23.19 -31.35 30.16
C LYS A 365 -21.93 -31.74 30.91
N LYS A 366 -20.75 -31.32 30.44
CA LYS A 366 -19.46 -31.51 31.12
C LYS A 366 -19.21 -30.46 32.20
N GLY A 367 -20.11 -29.49 32.38
CA GLY A 367 -19.95 -28.38 33.31
C GLY A 367 -19.19 -27.18 32.75
N ASN A 368 -18.89 -27.19 31.43
CA ASN A 368 -18.22 -26.10 30.73
C ASN A 368 -19.27 -25.15 30.14
N PRO A 369 -19.51 -23.96 30.71
CA PRO A 369 -20.43 -23.00 30.13
C PRO A 369 -19.92 -22.48 28.77
N ALA A 370 -20.85 -22.13 27.88
CA ALA A 370 -20.56 -21.60 26.56
C ALA A 370 -21.00 -20.14 26.47
N ILE A 371 -20.09 -19.25 26.07
CA ILE A 371 -20.45 -17.87 25.73
C ILE A 371 -21.03 -17.90 24.32
N VAL A 372 -22.17 -17.25 24.11
CA VAL A 372 -22.83 -17.18 22.79
C VAL A 372 -23.18 -15.75 22.44
N TYR A 373 -23.16 -15.44 21.14
CA TYR A 373 -23.49 -14.12 20.61
C TYR A 373 -24.91 -14.08 20.03
N ILE A 374 -25.68 -13.09 20.47
CA ILE A 374 -27.00 -12.73 19.96
C ILE A 374 -26.82 -11.52 19.02
N GLY A 375 -26.99 -11.72 17.72
CA GLY A 375 -26.94 -10.66 16.71
C GLY A 375 -28.34 -10.13 16.34
N LYS A 376 -28.42 -8.90 15.84
CA LYS A 376 -29.66 -8.28 15.31
C LYS A 376 -29.72 -8.36 13.79
N SER A 377 -30.82 -8.85 13.22
CA SER A 377 -30.95 -9.12 11.78
C SER A 377 -31.09 -7.87 10.88
N GLY A 378 -31.29 -6.67 11.46
CA GLY A 378 -31.55 -5.42 10.74
C GLY A 378 -30.60 -4.26 11.07
N GLY A 379 -29.50 -4.53 11.77
CA GLY A 379 -28.56 -3.49 12.22
C GLY A 379 -27.20 -4.08 12.59
N LYS A 380 -26.27 -3.20 13.00
CA LYS A 380 -24.97 -3.59 13.56
C LYS A 380 -25.07 -3.59 15.08
N GLY A 381 -24.47 -4.57 15.75
CA GLY A 381 -24.49 -4.72 17.21
C GLY A 381 -25.13 -6.03 17.67
N GLY A 382 -24.78 -6.44 18.89
CA GLY A 382 -25.29 -7.67 19.50
C GLY A 382 -24.83 -7.82 20.94
N HIS A 383 -25.21 -8.93 21.56
CA HIS A 383 -25.09 -9.15 22.99
C HIS A 383 -24.50 -10.52 23.29
N TYR A 384 -23.58 -10.58 24.25
CA TYR A 384 -22.99 -11.84 24.70
C TYR A 384 -23.64 -12.31 25.98
N VAL A 385 -23.96 -13.61 26.03
CA VAL A 385 -24.55 -14.27 27.20
C VAL A 385 -23.85 -15.60 27.43
N VAL A 386 -23.96 -16.14 28.65
CA VAL A 386 -23.29 -17.39 29.03
C VAL A 386 -24.32 -18.51 29.24
N VAL A 387 -24.37 -19.46 28.31
CA VAL A 387 -25.19 -20.67 28.40
C VAL A 387 -24.55 -21.65 29.38
N HIS A 388 -25.31 -22.09 30.39
CA HIS A 388 -24.81 -23.03 31.39
C HIS A 388 -25.72 -24.24 31.62
N ASN A 389 -26.96 -24.23 31.11
CA ASN A 389 -27.87 -25.36 31.25
C ASN A 389 -28.90 -25.43 30.10
N LYS A 390 -29.66 -26.53 30.06
CA LYS A 390 -30.77 -26.73 29.14
C LYS A 390 -31.91 -27.44 29.85
N ASP A 391 -33.12 -26.90 29.74
CA ASP A 391 -34.29 -27.48 30.37
C ASP A 391 -34.78 -28.75 29.65
N SER A 392 -35.73 -29.45 30.25
CA SER A 392 -36.34 -30.67 29.68
C SER A 392 -37.13 -30.44 28.39
N LYS A 393 -37.45 -29.18 28.06
CA LYS A 393 -38.11 -28.78 26.80
C LYS A 393 -37.09 -28.37 25.74
N GLY A 394 -35.80 -28.43 26.04
CA GLY A 394 -34.72 -28.07 25.14
C GLY A 394 -34.38 -26.58 25.11
N ARG A 395 -34.89 -25.77 26.05
CA ARG A 395 -34.59 -24.33 26.14
C ARG A 395 -33.31 -24.09 26.93
N TYR A 396 -32.44 -23.25 26.41
CA TYR A 396 -31.17 -22.92 27.06
C TYR A 396 -31.36 -21.93 28.19
N VAL A 397 -30.64 -22.16 29.29
CA VAL A 397 -30.58 -21.27 30.46
C VAL A 397 -29.24 -20.56 30.49
N VAL A 398 -29.29 -19.25 30.70
CA VAL A 398 -28.14 -18.35 30.59
C VAL A 398 -27.94 -17.51 31.84
N HIS A 399 -26.68 -17.14 32.07
CA HIS A 399 -26.31 -15.96 32.80
C HIS A 399 -26.14 -14.81 31.81
N ASP A 400 -27.00 -13.81 31.92
CA ASP A 400 -26.97 -12.63 31.06
C ASP A 400 -26.27 -11.48 31.79
N PRO A 401 -25.14 -10.97 31.29
CA PRO A 401 -24.36 -9.94 31.97
C PRO A 401 -25.06 -8.59 32.05
N TYR A 402 -26.21 -8.42 31.38
CA TYR A 402 -27.01 -7.21 31.42
C TYR A 402 -28.37 -7.46 32.08
N PHE A 403 -29.08 -8.50 31.67
CA PHE A 403 -30.46 -8.75 32.12
C PHE A 403 -30.56 -9.58 33.40
N GLY A 404 -29.47 -10.23 33.83
CA GLY A 404 -29.42 -10.98 35.08
C GLY A 404 -29.16 -12.48 34.91
N PRO A 405 -29.00 -13.20 36.04
CA PRO A 405 -28.67 -14.61 36.03
C PRO A 405 -29.90 -15.50 35.82
N ASN A 406 -29.64 -16.71 35.33
CA ASN A 406 -30.61 -17.81 35.24
C ASN A 406 -31.88 -17.46 34.43
N LEU A 407 -31.71 -16.79 33.29
CA LEU A 407 -32.79 -16.49 32.34
C LEU A 407 -32.84 -17.53 31.23
N PHE A 408 -33.95 -17.63 30.49
CA PHE A 408 -33.91 -18.35 29.22
C PHE A 408 -33.14 -17.54 28.18
N LEU A 409 -32.38 -18.22 27.30
CA LEU A 409 -31.74 -17.58 26.16
C LEU A 409 -32.77 -16.84 25.28
N ASP A 410 -33.97 -17.40 25.15
CA ASP A 410 -35.07 -16.80 24.40
C ASP A 410 -35.52 -15.45 25.01
N THR A 411 -35.47 -15.32 26.34
CA THR A 411 -35.71 -14.04 27.04
C THR A 411 -34.66 -13.01 26.64
N SER A 412 -33.37 -13.35 26.75
CA SER A 412 -32.28 -12.47 26.31
C SER A 412 -32.41 -12.09 24.84
N ARG A 413 -32.76 -13.05 23.97
CA ARG A 413 -32.98 -12.80 22.53
C ARG A 413 -34.16 -11.88 22.26
N ALA A 414 -35.26 -12.04 22.99
CA ALA A 414 -36.44 -11.21 22.86
C ALA A 414 -36.16 -9.78 23.34
N LEU A 415 -35.49 -9.63 24.49
CA LEU A 415 -35.07 -8.34 25.01
C LEU A 415 -34.11 -7.65 24.04
N VAL A 416 -33.06 -8.34 23.57
CA VAL A 416 -32.12 -7.81 22.56
C VAL A 416 -32.85 -7.36 21.29
N GLY A 417 -33.78 -8.17 20.77
CA GLY A 417 -34.57 -7.84 19.57
C GLY A 417 -35.58 -6.72 19.78
N ALA A 418 -36.00 -6.48 21.02
CA ALA A 418 -36.88 -5.37 21.39
C ALA A 418 -36.12 -4.07 21.64
N MET A 419 -34.79 -4.10 21.82
CA MET A 419 -34.02 -2.88 22.06
C MET A 419 -33.93 -2.01 20.78
N GLY A 420 -34.50 -0.80 20.83
CA GLY A 420 -34.38 0.26 19.82
C GLY A 420 -35.35 0.16 18.66
N THR A 421 -35.26 -0.93 17.89
CA THR A 421 -36.22 -1.26 16.84
C THR A 421 -36.59 -2.72 17.00
N LYS A 422 -37.88 -3.06 16.96
CA LYS A 422 -38.34 -4.46 16.95
C LYS A 422 -37.71 -5.17 15.76
N THR A 423 -36.64 -5.89 16.03
CA THR A 423 -35.80 -6.56 15.05
C THR A 423 -35.70 -8.03 15.42
N ALA A 424 -35.67 -8.89 14.41
CA ALA A 424 -35.37 -10.29 14.65
C ALA A 424 -33.93 -10.43 15.17
N THR A 425 -33.68 -11.45 16.00
CA THR A 425 -32.34 -11.82 16.45
C THR A 425 -31.91 -13.17 15.91
N PHE A 426 -30.61 -13.30 15.68
CA PHE A 426 -29.99 -14.55 15.25
C PHE A 426 -28.83 -14.92 16.19
N MET A 427 -28.42 -16.18 16.14
CA MET A 427 -27.30 -16.71 16.90
C MET A 427 -26.17 -17.01 15.93
N ASP A 428 -24.96 -16.57 16.25
CA ASP A 428 -23.87 -16.53 15.25
C ASP A 428 -22.58 -17.19 15.73
N GLN A 429 -22.26 -17.01 17.00
CA GLN A 429 -20.96 -17.34 17.55
C GLN A 429 -21.11 -18.09 18.86
N MET A 430 -20.20 -19.04 19.10
CA MET A 430 -19.97 -19.65 20.40
C MET A 430 -18.48 -19.62 20.76
N ILE A 431 -18.20 -19.45 22.05
CA ILE A 431 -16.87 -19.47 22.64
C ILE A 431 -16.90 -20.37 23.86
N ILE A 432 -15.95 -21.29 23.95
CA ILE A 432 -15.87 -22.29 25.02
C ILE A 432 -14.43 -22.40 25.50
N TYR A 433 -14.24 -22.30 26.82
CA TYR A 433 -12.98 -22.52 27.51
C TYR A 433 -13.09 -23.78 28.39
N LYS A 434 -12.01 -24.54 28.47
CA LYS A 434 -11.93 -25.80 29.21
C LYS A 434 -10.60 -25.96 29.95
#